data_AF-A0A9X3MBH7-F1
#
_entry.id   AF-A0A9X3MBH7-F1
#
_cell.length_a   1.000
_cell.length_b   1.000
_cell.length_c   1.000
_cell.angle_alpha   90.00
_cell.angle_beta   90.00
_cell.angle_gamma   90.00
#
_symmetry.space_group_name_H-M   'P 1'
#
loop_
_entity.id
_entity.type
_entity.pdbx_description
1 polymer ?
#
loop_
_entity_poly.entity_id
_entity_poly.type
_entity_poly.pdbx_seq_one_letter_code
_entity_poly.pdbx_strand_id
1 'polypeptide(L)' 'MSVFAVIDTETTGLNKRYDRIIELAAVRADAYFNPVDSWHTLLNPDTNAVSATRGDTPAHLGTQPCCGGYS' A
#
# COMPACT_ATOMS: atom_id res chain seq x y z
N MET A 1 -16.60 11.18 -17.19
CA MET A 1 -16.17 9.81 -16.84
C MET A 1 -15.75 9.84 -15.38
N SER A 2 -16.34 9.01 -14.52
CA SER A 2 -15.91 8.89 -13.11
C SER A 2 -14.66 8.02 -13.02
N VAL A 3 -13.81 8.31 -12.03
CA VAL A 3 -12.60 7.55 -11.70
C VAL A 3 -12.60 7.36 -10.19
N PHE A 4 -12.21 6.17 -9.73
CA PHE A 4 -12.05 5.85 -8.32
C PHE A 4 -10.58 5.64 -7.98
N ALA A 5 -10.22 5.96 -6.74
CA ALA A 5 -8.98 5.54 -6.12
C ALA A 5 -9.33 4.60 -4.97
N VAL A 6 -8.91 3.34 -5.06
CA VAL A 6 -8.99 2.36 -3.98
C VAL A 6 -7.68 2.43 -3.22
N ILE A 7 -7.77 2.73 -1.92
CA ILE A 7 -6.61 2.90 -1.04
C ILE A 7 -6.63 1.82 0.01
N ASP A 8 -5.47 1.19 0.21
CA ASP A 8 -5.22 0.24 1.29
C ASP A 8 -3.95 0.64 2.05
N THR A 9 -3.93 0.41 3.36
CA THR A 9 -2.81 0.80 4.23
C THR A 9 -2.51 -0.27 5.26
N GLU A 10 -1.23 -0.64 5.36
CA GLU A 10 -0.73 -1.43 6.49
C GLU A 10 -0.14 -0.53 7.56
N THR A 11 -0.33 -0.90 8.82
CA THR A 11 0.01 -0.05 9.97
C THR A 11 0.79 -0.83 11.03
N THR A 12 1.54 -0.13 11.87
CA THR A 12 2.22 -0.75 13.03
C THR A 12 1.24 -1.23 14.12
N GLY A 13 -0.04 -0.84 14.04
CA GLY A 13 -1.08 -1.16 15.00
C GLY A 13 -2.35 -0.31 14.78
N LEU A 14 -3.36 -0.51 15.63
CA LEU A 14 -4.70 0.09 15.47
C LEU A 14 -4.89 1.46 16.14
N ASN A 15 -3.87 1.98 16.84
CA ASN A 15 -3.98 3.26 17.53
C ASN A 15 -3.63 4.42 16.61
N LYS A 16 -4.66 5.08 16.05
CA LYS A 16 -4.51 6.22 15.15
C LYS A 16 -3.67 7.41 15.68
N ARG A 17 -3.41 7.49 16.99
CA ARG A 17 -2.60 8.58 17.57
C ARG A 17 -1.10 8.26 17.59
N TYR A 18 -0.73 6.99 17.65
CA TYR A 18 0.65 6.58 17.91
C TYR A 18 1.20 5.57 16.89
N ASP A 19 0.34 4.78 16.27
CA ASP A 19 0.74 3.86 15.22
C ASP A 19 0.92 4.57 13.88
N ARG A 20 1.83 4.06 13.06
CA ARG A 20 2.26 4.65 11.79
C ARG A 20 1.88 3.74 10.63
N ILE A 21 1.64 4.33 9.46
CA ILE A 21 1.49 3.59 8.20
C ILE A 21 2.89 3.11 7.78
N ILE A 22 2.99 1.83 7.42
CA ILE A 22 4.22 1.17 6.93
C ILE A 22 4.12 0.72 5.48
N GLU A 23 2.91 0.67 4.92
CA GLU A 23 2.66 0.41 3.50
C GLU A 23 1.46 1.23 3.02
N LEU A 24 1.55 1.76 1.81
CA LEU A 24 0.44 2.42 1.14
C LEU A 24 0.30 1.85 -0.27
N ALA A 25 -0.89 1.35 -0.60
CA ALA A 25 -1.24 0.88 -1.92
C ALA A 25 -2.41 1.69 -2.49
N ALA A 26 -2.35 1.95 -3.80
CA ALA A 26 -3.40 2.64 -4.53
C ALA A 26 -3.68 1.96 -5.86
N VAL A 27 -4.95 1.72 -6.13
CA VAL A 27 -5.44 1.29 -7.44
C VAL A 27 -6.35 2.36 -8.00
N ARG A 28 -6.04 2.84 -9.21
CA ARG A 28 -6.95 3.66 -9.99
C ARG A 28 -7.93 2.75 -10.72
N ALA A 29 -9.22 2.99 -10.55
CA ALA A 29 -10.26 2.21 -11.22
C ALA A 29 -11.19 3.08 -12.07
N ASP A 30 -11.73 2.51 -13.15
CA ASP A 30 -12.76 3.15 -13.98
C ASP A 30 -14.14 3.14 -13.30
N ALA A 31 -15.16 3.65 -13.98
CA ALA A 31 -16.52 3.74 -13.45
C ALA A 31 -17.20 2.38 -13.17
N TYR A 32 -16.63 1.28 -13.67
CA TYR A 32 -17.10 -0.09 -13.46
C TYR A 32 -16.22 -0.86 -12.46
N PHE A 33 -15.34 -0.15 -11.74
CA PHE A 33 -14.36 -0.72 -10.83
C PHE A 33 -13.33 -1.66 -11.50
N ASN A 34 -13.11 -1.52 -12.81
CA ASN A 34 -11.97 -2.20 -13.45
C ASN A 34 -10.67 -1.45 -13.10
N PRO A 35 -9.59 -2.16 -12.69
CA PRO A 35 -8.31 -1.53 -12.42
C PRO A 35 -7.68 -0.99 -13.72
N VAL A 36 -7.13 0.22 -13.65
CA VAL A 36 -6.52 0.95 -14.78
C VAL A 36 -5.04 1.23 -14.54
N ASP A 37 -4.63 1.45 -13.28
CA ASP A 37 -3.23 1.61 -12.87
C ASP A 37 -3.08 1.19 -11.41
N SER A 38 -1.88 0.76 -11.03
CA SER A 38 -1.54 0.29 -9.70
C SER A 38 -0.21 0.88 -9.23
N TRP A 39 -0.16 1.24 -7.95
CA TRP A 39 1.03 1.76 -7.30
C TRP A 39 1.06 1.32 -5.84
N HIS A 40 2.26 1.03 -5.33
CA HIS A 40 2.44 0.80 -3.90
C HIS A 40 3.85 1.20 -3.44
N THR A 41 3.96 1.46 -2.14
CA THR A 41 5.22 1.83 -1.51
C THR A 41 5.30 1.28 -0.10
N LEU A 42 6.52 0.93 0.28
CA LEU A 42 6.87 0.68 1.67
C LEU A 42 7.42 1.95 2.30
N LEU A 43 6.97 2.21 3.53
CA LEU A 43 7.36 3.36 4.33
C LEU A 43 8.17 2.85 5.51
N ASN A 44 9.36 3.43 5.72
CA ASN A 44 10.10 3.14 6.93
C ASN A 44 9.46 3.96 8.08
N PRO A 45 8.91 3.34 9.13
CA PRO A 45 8.25 4.10 10.19
C PRO A 45 9.24 4.96 10.99
N ASP A 46 10.51 4.58 11.06
CA ASP A 46 11.53 5.23 11.89
C ASP A 46 12.30 6.34 11.17
N THR A 47 12.08 6.51 9.87
CA THR A 47 12.72 7.55 9.06
C THR A 47 11.71 8.15 8.07
N ASN A 48 11.90 9.37 7.59
CA ASN A 48 11.02 9.93 6.55
C ASN A 48 11.34 9.37 5.14
N ALA A 49 11.80 8.13 5.03
CA ALA A 49 12.22 7.51 3.77
C ALA A 49 11.07 6.71 3.14
N VAL A 50 10.99 6.78 1.80
CA VAL A 50 9.94 6.14 0.97
C VAL A 50 10.61 5.29 -0.10
N SER A 51 10.16 4.04 -0.27
CA SER A 51 10.62 3.14 -1.34
C SER A 51 9.42 2.60 -2.12
N ALA A 52 9.26 3.04 -3.37
CA ALA A 52 8.06 2.81 -4.18
C ALA A 52 8.33 1.93 -5.40
N THR A 53 7.35 1.11 -5.79
CA THR A 53 7.36 0.34 -7.04
C THR A 53 6.06 0.61 -7.81
N ARG A 54 6.15 0.68 -9.14
CA ARG A 54 5.00 0.89 -10.03
C ARG A 54 4.71 -0.39 -10.81
N GLY A 55 3.45 -0.82 -10.86
CA GLY A 55 3.00 -1.99 -11.60
C GLY A 55 2.58 -3.17 -10.72
N ASP A 56 2.13 -4.24 -11.37
CA ASP A 56 1.32 -5.32 -10.79
C ASP A 56 2.12 -6.31 -9.91
N THR A 57 3.39 -6.02 -9.64
CA THR A 57 4.29 -6.90 -8.88
C THR A 57 4.51 -6.35 -7.47
N PRO A 58 4.11 -7.06 -6.40
CA PRO A 58 4.43 -6.66 -5.04
C PRO A 58 5.95 -6.68 -4.83
N ALA A 59 6.55 -5.52 -4.60
CA ALA A 59 7.88 -5.40 -4.05
C ALA A 59 7.87 -5.93 -2.61
N HIS A 60 8.29 -7.18 -2.46
CA HIS A 60 8.41 -7.81 -1.16
C HIS A 60 9.72 -7.30 -0.50
N LEU A 61 9.66 -6.35 0.44
CA LEU A 61 10.74 -6.28 1.43
C LEU A 61 10.64 -7.56 2.26
N GLY A 62 11.74 -8.30 2.38
CA GLY A 62 11.83 -9.60 3.08
C GLY A 62 11.60 -9.57 4.59
N THR A 63 10.80 -8.63 5.10
CA THR A 63 10.32 -8.55 6.47
C THR A 63 8.94 -7.88 6.48
N GLN A 64 7.92 -8.51 5.91
CA GLN A 64 6.52 -8.14 6.20
C GLN A 64 6.14 -8.74 7.56
N PRO A 65 6.00 -7.96 8.65
CA PRO A 65 5.73 -8.51 9.97
C PRO A 65 4.23 -8.60 10.29
N CYS A 66 3.34 -8.11 9.42
CA CYS A 66 1.91 -8.21 9.64
C CYS A 66 1.28 -8.95 8.47
N CYS A 67 0.90 -10.20 8.77
CA CYS A 67 -0.09 -10.99 8.03
C CYS A 67 0.40 -11.65 6.73
N GLY A 68 0.94 -12.86 6.88
CA GLY A 68 0.78 -13.96 5.91
C GLY A 68 1.36 -13.73 4.52
N GLY A 69 2.55 -14.30 4.28
CA GLY A 69 3.07 -14.46 2.92
C GLY A 69 2.05 -15.15 2.02
N TYR A 70 1.68 -14.49 0.93
CA TYR A 70 0.81 -15.07 -0.08
C TYR A 70 1.50 -16.29 -0.69
N SER A 71 0.85 -17.46 -0.59
CA SER A 71 1.13 -18.65 -1.41
C SER A 71 0.64 -18.43 -2.84
#